data_AF-A0A7L3TIA3-F1
#
_entry.id   AF-A0A7L3TIA3-F1
#
_cell.length_a   1.000
_cell.length_b   1.000
_cell.length_c   1.000
_cell.angle_alpha   90.00
_cell.angle_beta   90.00
_cell.angle_gamma   90.00
#
_symmetry.space_group_name_H-M   'P 1'
#
loop_
_entity.id
_entity.type
_entity.pdbx_description
1 polymer ?
#
loop_
_entity_poly.entity_id
_entity_poly.type
_entity_poly.pdbx_seq_one_letter_code
_entity_poly.pdbx_strand_id
1 'polypeptide(L)'
;VLTGTVKSVSRGPPQEQGWAVVSILGLYKSGGLGVPHPPKGATLRLQLPCRLCPGLKKGSSYILMGQVGADGGAVLPPEAFVVPYRPQQQQVLGNLSKRPCRGNP
;
A
#
# COMPACT_ATOMS: atom_id res chain seq x y z
N VAL A 1 -2.80 -5.14 1.35
CA VAL A 1 -1.85 -5.52 0.27
C VAL A 1 -2.39 -5.09 -1.07
N LEU A 2 -1.68 -4.17 -1.72
CA LEU A 2 -2.04 -3.63 -3.03
C LEU A 2 -0.80 -3.35 -3.88
N THR A 3 -0.98 -3.21 -5.18
CA THR A 3 -0.01 -2.63 -6.10
C THR A 3 -0.52 -1.28 -6.58
N GLY A 4 0.35 -0.28 -6.62
CA GLY A 4 -0.06 1.07 -7.01
C GLY A 4 1.10 1.97 -7.44
N THR A 5 0.75 3.00 -8.20
CA THR A 5 1.69 4.05 -8.61
C THR A 5 1.60 5.24 -7.67
N VAL A 6 2.73 5.67 -7.14
CA VAL A 6 2.81 6.83 -6.25
C VAL A 6 2.56 8.11 -7.05
N LYS A 7 1.48 8.83 -6.72
CA LYS A 7 1.12 10.12 -7.33
C LYS A 7 1.72 11.29 -6.58
N SER A 8 1.76 11.23 -5.26
CA SER A 8 2.41 12.23 -4.42
C SER A 8 2.83 11.63 -3.08
N VAL A 9 3.82 12.27 -2.45
CA VAL A 9 4.32 11.92 -1.12
C VAL A 9 4.55 13.23 -0.38
N SER A 10 3.99 13.36 0.81
CA SER A 10 4.26 14.43 1.76
C SER A 10 4.78 13.80 3.04
N ARG A 11 5.92 14.25 3.54
CA ARG A 11 6.53 13.67 4.75
C ARG A 11 6.14 14.41 6.04
N GLY A 12 5.42 15.53 5.93
CA GLY A 12 4.96 16.35 7.06
C GLY A 12 6.11 16.96 7.90
N PRO A 13 5.82 17.98 8.73
CA PRO A 13 6.74 18.50 9.76
C PRO A 13 6.89 17.54 10.95
N PRO A 14 7.94 17.69 11.81
CA PRO A 14 8.22 16.94 13.06
C PRO A 14 7.03 16.44 13.88
N GLN A 15 6.03 17.27 14.11
CA GLN A 15 4.84 16.90 14.88
C GLN A 15 3.79 16.08 14.10
N GLU A 16 3.87 16.01 12.77
CA GLU A 16 2.83 15.41 11.92
C GLU A 16 3.31 14.15 11.19
N GLN A 17 2.35 13.25 10.97
CA GLN A 17 2.54 12.05 10.16
C GLN A 17 2.55 12.41 8.67
N GLY A 18 3.42 11.76 7.91
CA GLY A 18 3.43 11.88 6.46
C GLY A 18 2.22 11.19 5.83
N TRP A 19 2.02 11.44 4.53
CA TRP A 19 1.07 10.73 3.72
C TRP A 19 1.58 10.52 2.29
N ALA A 20 1.18 9.44 1.66
CA ALA A 20 1.39 9.19 0.24
C ALA A 20 0.05 8.97 -0.44
N VAL A 21 -0.09 9.48 -1.66
CA VAL A 21 -1.24 9.21 -2.51
C VAL A 21 -0.81 8.24 -3.57
N VAL A 22 -1.53 7.12 -3.69
CA VAL A 22 -1.25 6.08 -4.66
C VAL A 22 -2.47 5.83 -5.52
N SER A 23 -2.26 5.62 -6.81
CA SER A 23 -3.28 5.12 -7.73
C SER A 23 -3.20 3.61 -7.78
N ILE A 24 -4.30 2.94 -7.48
CA ILE A 24 -4.36 1.48 -7.35
C ILE A 24 -4.28 0.85 -8.75
N LEU A 25 -3.27 0.00 -8.94
CA LEU A 25 -3.14 -0.87 -10.11
C LEU A 25 -3.82 -2.22 -9.88
N GLY A 26 -3.78 -2.72 -8.63
CA GLY A 26 -4.38 -3.97 -8.23
C GLY A 26 -4.51 -4.07 -6.71
N LEU A 27 -5.59 -4.72 -6.25
CA LEU A 27 -5.90 -4.91 -4.84
C LEU A 27 -6.03 -6.40 -4.55
N TYR A 28 -5.25 -6.91 -3.59
CA TYR A 28 -5.15 -8.35 -3.30
C TYR A 28 -5.70 -8.71 -1.93
N LYS A 29 -5.47 -7.84 -0.94
CA LYS A 29 -6.01 -7.99 0.42
C LYS A 29 -6.37 -6.59 0.94
N SER A 30 -7.67 -6.32 1.07
CA SER A 30 -8.19 -5.07 1.64
C SER A 30 -8.27 -5.13 3.17
N GLY A 31 -8.55 -6.30 3.76
CA GLY A 31 -8.86 -6.38 5.18
C GLY A 31 -10.12 -5.59 5.48
N GLY A 32 -10.03 -4.61 6.39
CA GLY A 32 -11.10 -3.66 6.71
C GLY A 32 -11.05 -2.34 5.92
N LEU A 33 -10.13 -2.18 4.97
CA LEU A 33 -9.99 -0.94 4.21
C LEU A 33 -11.17 -0.76 3.23
N GLY A 34 -11.94 0.31 3.41
CA GLY A 34 -12.97 0.73 2.47
C GLY A 34 -12.36 1.31 1.20
N VAL A 35 -12.37 0.55 0.10
CA VAL A 35 -11.90 1.01 -1.22
C VAL A 35 -13.11 1.12 -2.16
N PRO A 36 -13.25 2.23 -2.91
CA PRO A 36 -14.35 2.36 -3.87
C PRO A 36 -14.31 1.29 -4.95
N HIS A 37 -15.48 0.83 -5.40
CA HIS A 37 -15.62 -0.16 -6.45
C HIS A 37 -15.92 0.53 -7.80
N PRO A 38 -15.16 0.25 -8.89
CA PRO A 38 -14.04 -0.69 -8.96
C PRO A 38 -12.74 -0.15 -8.34
N PRO A 39 -11.89 -1.01 -7.74
CA PRO A 39 -10.69 -0.56 -7.04
C PRO A 39 -9.57 -0.12 -7.99
N LYS A 40 -9.55 -0.62 -9.23
CA LYS A 40 -8.50 -0.29 -10.20
C LYS A 40 -8.67 1.15 -10.70
N GLY A 41 -7.60 1.94 -10.66
CA GLY A 41 -7.63 3.36 -11.01
C GLY A 41 -8.07 4.27 -9.87
N ALA A 42 -8.68 3.74 -8.82
CA ALA A 42 -9.01 4.51 -7.63
C ALA A 42 -7.74 5.04 -6.95
N THR A 43 -7.88 6.17 -6.26
CA THR A 43 -6.78 6.81 -5.54
C THR A 43 -6.95 6.56 -4.05
N LEU A 44 -5.87 6.16 -3.39
CA LEU A 44 -5.84 5.86 -1.97
C LEU A 44 -4.78 6.71 -1.28
N ARG A 45 -5.13 7.29 -0.13
CA ARG A 45 -4.20 7.98 0.75
C ARG A 45 -3.69 7.00 1.80
N LEU A 46 -2.36 6.85 1.86
CA LEU A 46 -1.62 6.06 2.83
C LEU A 46 -1.00 6.99 3.86
N GLN A 47 -1.16 6.68 5.14
CA GLN A 47 -0.43 7.35 6.22
C GLN A 47 0.98 6.75 6.36
N LEU A 48 1.96 7.64 6.53
CA LEU A 48 3.37 7.31 6.71
C LEU A 48 3.79 7.77 8.11
N PRO A 49 3.80 6.88 9.13
CA PRO A 49 4.25 7.23 10.46
C PRO A 49 5.77 7.54 10.50
N CYS A 50 6.55 6.93 9.60
CA CYS A 50 7.96 7.20 9.45
C CYS A 50 8.22 8.14 8.25
N ARG A 51 9.11 9.13 8.43
CA ARG A 51 9.45 10.09 7.36
C ARG A 51 10.51 9.58 6.40
N LEU A 52 11.49 8.85 6.91
CA LEU A 52 12.58 8.34 6.07
C LEU A 52 12.17 7.07 5.32
N CYS A 53 11.32 6.25 5.93
CA CYS A 53 10.96 4.92 5.43
C CYS A 53 9.44 4.78 5.32
N PRO A 54 8.93 4.09 4.30
CA PRO A 54 9.63 3.49 3.16
C PRO A 54 10.00 4.51 2.05
N GLY A 55 11.05 4.19 1.28
CA GLY A 55 11.55 5.02 0.17
C GLY A 55 10.61 5.03 -1.05
N LEU A 56 9.59 5.89 -1.02
CA LEU A 56 8.63 6.06 -2.11
C LEU A 56 9.06 7.17 -3.07
N LYS A 57 9.13 6.84 -4.38
CA LYS A 57 9.38 7.81 -5.45
C LYS A 57 8.10 8.10 -6.23
N LYS A 58 7.77 9.39 -6.39
CA LYS A 58 6.66 9.84 -7.25
C LYS A 58 6.83 9.30 -8.67
N GLY A 59 5.73 8.84 -9.25
CA GLY A 59 5.65 8.25 -10.60
C GLY A 59 6.08 6.79 -10.68
N SER A 60 6.70 6.23 -9.63
CA SER A 60 7.09 4.82 -9.60
C SER A 60 5.98 3.95 -9.03
N SER A 61 5.93 2.70 -9.51
CA SER A 61 4.95 1.72 -9.05
C SER A 61 5.57 0.76 -8.05
N TYR A 62 4.82 0.42 -7.00
CA TYR A 62 5.28 -0.41 -5.90
C TYR A 62 4.25 -1.45 -5.50
N ILE A 63 4.72 -2.56 -4.93
CA ILE A 63 3.93 -3.43 -4.07
C ILE A 63 3.96 -2.82 -2.68
N LEU A 64 2.78 -2.64 -2.09
CA LEU A 64 2.58 -1.98 -0.81
C LEU A 64 1.84 -2.94 0.12
N MET A 65 2.58 -3.50 1.07
CA MET A 65 2.04 -4.36 2.13
C MET A 65 2.01 -3.59 3.45
N GLY A 66 1.00 -2.73 3.57
CA GLY A 66 0.69 -2.04 4.81
C GLY A 66 -0.40 -2.75 5.61
N GLN A 67 -0.85 -2.05 6.65
CA GLN A 67 -1.93 -2.45 7.54
C GLN A 67 -3.08 -1.45 7.48
N VAL A 68 -4.22 -1.83 8.06
CA VAL A 68 -5.35 -0.92 8.26
C VAL A 68 -5.19 -0.34 9.66
N GLY A 69 -5.19 0.99 9.75
CA GLY A 69 -5.12 1.72 11.02
C GLY A 69 -6.40 1.58 11.83
N ALA A 70 -6.36 2.02 13.09
CA ALA A 70 -7.51 1.98 14.00
C ALA A 70 -8.68 2.86 13.51
N ASP A 71 -8.39 3.89 12.73
CA ASP A 71 -9.33 4.78 12.05
C ASP A 71 -9.94 4.17 10.78
N GLY A 72 -9.54 2.95 10.40
CA GLY A 72 -9.91 2.32 9.13
C GLY A 72 -9.12 2.82 7.92
N GLY A 73 -8.16 3.72 8.13
CA GLY A 73 -7.27 4.25 7.11
C GLY A 73 -6.19 3.27 6.68
N ALA A 74 -5.58 3.48 5.52
CA ALA A 74 -4.44 2.68 5.07
C ALA A 74 -3.14 3.24 5.68
N VAL A 75 -2.39 2.41 6.40
CA VAL A 75 -1.14 2.80 7.07
C VAL A 75 0.01 1.98 6.54
N LEU A 76 1.15 2.63 6.33
CA LEU A 76 2.38 1.99 5.86
C LEU A 76 3.49 2.16 6.91
N PRO A 77 3.56 1.24 7.89
CA PRO A 77 4.58 1.31 8.96
C PRO A 77 6.01 1.14 8.40
N PRO A 78 7.05 1.51 9.16
CA PRO A 78 8.44 1.40 8.69
C PRO A 78 8.88 -0.04 8.37
N GLU A 79 8.31 -1.03 9.06
CA GLU A 79 8.50 -2.47 8.81
C GLU A 79 7.67 -3.02 7.64
N ALA A 80 6.84 -2.18 6.99
CA ALA A 80 6.03 -2.60 5.87
C ALA A 80 6.90 -3.07 4.70
N PHE A 81 6.47 -4.17 4.07
CA PHE A 81 7.12 -4.65 2.86
C PHE A 81 6.73 -3.75 1.67
N VAL A 82 7.71 -2.99 1.17
CA VAL A 82 7.57 -2.08 0.03
C VAL A 82 8.69 -2.33 -0.96
N VAL A 83 8.33 -2.76 -2.16
CA VAL A 83 9.29 -3.04 -3.24
C VAL A 83 8.79 -2.51 -4.58
N PRO A 84 9.69 -2.15 -5.51
CA PRO A 84 9.30 -1.76 -6.86
C PRO A 84 8.47 -2.84 -7.55
N TYR A 85 7.39 -2.42 -8.20
CA TYR A 85 6.48 -3.30 -8.90
C TYR A 85 7.08 -3.79 -10.23
N ARG A 86 6.98 -5.10 -10.47
CA ARG A 86 7.29 -5.78 -11.73
C ARG A 86 6.08 -6.61 -12.18
N PRO A 87 5.78 -6.68 -13.49
CA PRO A 87 4.63 -7.42 -14.00
C PRO A 87 4.56 -8.89 -13.53
N GLN A 88 5.70 -9.58 -13.45
CA GLN A 88 5.77 -10.96 -12.98
C GLN A 88 5.23 -11.14 -11.55
N GLN A 89 5.36 -10.13 -10.70
CA GLN A 89 4.87 -10.18 -9.31
C GLN A 89 3.35 -10.12 -9.23
N GLN A 90 2.67 -9.52 -10.22
CA GLN A 90 1.20 -9.43 -10.25
C GLN A 90 0.55 -10.82 -10.26
N GLN A 91 1.08 -11.75 -11.08
CA GLN A 91 0.55 -13.11 -11.16
C GLN A 91 0.76 -13.87 -9.86
N VAL A 92 1.93 -13.71 -9.23
CA VAL A 92 2.23 -14.34 -7.93
C VAL A 92 1.28 -13.83 -6.85
N LEU A 93 1.12 -12.51 -6.72
CA LEU A 93 0.22 -11.90 -5.74
C LEU A 93 -1.25 -12.30 -5.98
N GLY A 94 -1.68 -12.37 -7.23
CA GLY A 94 -3.03 -12.80 -7.60
C GLY A 94 -3.29 -14.28 -7.32
N ASN A 95 -2.27 -15.13 -7.38
CA ASN A 95 -2.38 -16.54 -6.98
C ASN A 95 -2.38 -16.69 -5.45
N LEU A 96 -1.54 -15.93 -4.75
CA LEU A 96 -1.48 -15.93 -3.29
C LEU A 96 -2.78 -15.41 -2.67
N SER A 97 -3.41 -14.40 -3.24
CA SER A 97 -4.68 -13.86 -2.71
C SER A 97 -5.85 -14.85 -2.79
N LYS A 98 -5.76 -15.85 -3.66
CA LYS A 98 -6.78 -16.89 -3.83
C LYS A 98 -6.56 -18.11 -2.94
N ARG A 99 -5.40 -18.21 -2.27
CA ARG A 99 -5.02 -19.36 -1.45
C ARG A 99 -4.98 -18.93 0.02
N PRO A 100 -5.40 -19.79 0.97
CA PRO A 100 -5.22 -19.51 2.38
C PRO A 100 -3.72 -19.46 2.71
N CYS A 101 -3.30 -18.47 3.49
CA CYS A 101 -1.93 -18.38 3.98
C CYS A 101 -1.66 -19.54 4.95
N ARG A 102 -0.53 -20.25 4.76
CA ARG A 102 -0.13 -21.38 5.63
C ARG A 102 0.62 -20.94 6.90
N GLY A 103 0.53 -19.66 7.28
CA GLY A 103 1.13 -19.18 8.52
C GLY A 103 0.32 -19.71 9.70
N ASN A 104 0.89 -20.66 10.45
CA ASN A 104 0.34 -21.05 11.75
C ASN A 104 0.39 -19.82 12.67
N PRO A 105 -0.64 -19.56 13.50
CA PRO A 105 -0.63 -18.44 14.44
C PRO A 105 0.50 -18.54 15.47
#